data_AF-A0A7V3RK95-F1
#
_entry.id   AF-A0A7V3RK95-F1
#
_cell.length_a   1.000
_cell.length_b   1.000
_cell.length_c   1.000
_cell.angle_alpha   90.00
_cell.angle_beta   90.00
_cell.angle_gamma   90.00
#
_symmetry.space_group_name_H-M   'P 1'
#
loop_
_entity.id
_entity.type
_entity.pdbx_description
1 polymer ?
#
loop_
_entity_poly.entity_id
_entity_poly.type
_entity_poly.pdbx_seq_one_letter_code
_entity_poly.pdbx_strand_id
1 'polypeptide(L)'
;MLKAFICGGSGYTGSELLRILAGHDEVEIVGVTSEKSAGLSVSELFPAFFIYKNLKFENLHIEKIKDRADVYFLALPHGKSQEVGALLVEANKRVIDLSADFRIKDSKVYEQWYKTPHSYSELLKEAVYGLPEIYRDKIKKARLIANPGCYPTSAILPLYPFLKKELINLDTIVVDSKSGTSGAGRKTEVTLSYCEVNEDFRAYNVAK
;
A
#
# COMPACT_ATOMS: atom_id res chain seq x y z
N MET A 1 5.35 -7.23 -21.90
CA MET A 1 5.82 -6.76 -20.59
C MET A 1 4.93 -5.60 -20.18
N LEU A 2 4.30 -5.68 -19.01
CA LEU A 2 3.47 -4.62 -18.44
C LEU A 2 4.37 -3.53 -17.86
N LYS A 3 4.05 -2.27 -18.14
CA LYS A 3 4.77 -1.14 -17.56
C LYS A 3 4.16 -0.79 -16.21
N ALA A 4 4.98 -0.78 -15.17
CA ALA A 4 4.62 -0.44 -13.80
C ALA A 4 5.23 0.89 -13.37
N PHE A 5 4.44 1.69 -12.66
CA PHE A 5 4.88 2.94 -12.07
C PHE A 5 4.62 2.93 -10.56
N ILE A 6 5.60 3.34 -9.76
CA ILE A 6 5.49 3.36 -8.29
C ILE A 6 5.35 4.80 -7.79
N CYS A 7 4.15 5.16 -7.31
CA CYS A 7 3.91 6.43 -6.66
C CYS A 7 4.30 6.33 -5.17
N GLY A 8 5.35 7.02 -4.73
CA GLY A 8 5.85 6.95 -3.35
C GLY A 8 6.89 5.85 -3.10
N GLY A 9 7.91 5.75 -3.93
CA GLY A 9 8.88 4.65 -3.88
C GLY A 9 9.99 4.74 -2.82
N SER A 10 10.11 5.85 -2.10
CA SER A 10 11.23 6.11 -1.15
C SER A 10 11.00 5.60 0.28
N GLY A 11 9.82 5.04 0.56
CA GLY A 11 9.49 4.35 1.81
C GLY A 11 9.74 2.83 1.73
N TYR A 12 9.59 2.13 2.85
CA TYR A 12 9.83 0.67 2.91
C TYR A 12 8.91 -0.14 1.99
N THR A 13 7.64 0.24 1.88
CA THR A 13 6.71 -0.42 0.96
C THR A 13 7.14 -0.23 -0.50
N GLY A 14 7.62 0.96 -0.84
CA GLY A 14 8.16 1.27 -2.16
C GLY A 14 9.44 0.50 -2.48
N SER A 15 10.36 0.37 -1.52
CA SER A 15 11.57 -0.45 -1.69
C SER A 15 11.25 -1.93 -1.85
N GLU A 16 10.25 -2.45 -1.14
CA GLU A 16 9.81 -3.84 -1.34
C GLU A 16 9.17 -4.05 -2.72
N LEU A 17 8.39 -3.08 -3.23
CA LEU A 17 7.89 -3.13 -4.60
C LEU A 17 9.03 -3.14 -5.63
N LEU A 18 10.03 -2.27 -5.46
CA LEU A 18 11.22 -2.25 -6.32
C LEU A 18 11.92 -3.62 -6.32
N ARG A 19 12.08 -4.23 -5.14
CA ARG A 19 12.71 -5.55 -4.97
C ARG A 19 11.90 -6.68 -5.60
N ILE A 20 10.58 -6.71 -5.38
CA ILE A 20 9.71 -7.77 -5.89
C ILE A 20 9.62 -7.69 -7.42
N LEU A 21 9.39 -6.49 -7.96
CA LEU A 21 9.24 -6.29 -9.40
C LEU A 21 10.56 -6.43 -10.16
N ALA A 22 11.71 -6.25 -9.51
CA ALA A 22 13.02 -6.55 -10.12
C ALA A 22 13.18 -8.00 -10.58
N GLY A 23 12.48 -8.93 -9.93
CA GLY A 23 12.49 -10.36 -10.27
C GLY A 23 11.26 -10.81 -11.07
N HIS A 24 10.48 -9.88 -11.62
CA HIS A 24 9.23 -10.21 -12.31
C HIS A 24 9.39 -10.08 -13.83
N ASP A 25 9.59 -11.21 -14.54
CA ASP A 25 9.93 -11.25 -15.97
C ASP A 25 8.90 -10.58 -16.91
N GLU A 26 7.64 -10.47 -16.48
CA GLU A 26 6.59 -9.82 -17.28
C GLU A 26 6.32 -8.35 -16.92
N VAL A 27 7.06 -7.74 -15.98
CA VAL A 27 6.83 -6.36 -15.52
C VAL A 27 8.11 -5.52 -15.61
N GLU A 28 7.98 -4.32 -16.16
CA GLU A 28 9.05 -3.32 -16.23
C GLU A 28 8.70 -2.11 -15.38
N ILE A 29 9.60 -1.68 -14.49
CA ILE A 29 9.42 -0.43 -13.74
C ILE A 29 9.88 0.74 -14.61
N VAL A 30 8.95 1.62 -14.97
CA VAL A 30 9.20 2.76 -15.89
C VAL A 30 9.24 4.12 -15.19
N GLY A 31 8.99 4.15 -13.89
CA GLY A 31 8.99 5.38 -13.11
C GLY A 31 8.72 5.16 -11.62
N VAL A 32 9.22 6.09 -10.83
CA VAL A 32 9.07 6.10 -9.38
C VAL A 32 9.02 7.53 -8.87
N THR A 33 8.10 7.85 -7.97
CA THR A 33 8.02 9.19 -7.37
C THR A 33 8.50 9.22 -5.92
N SER A 34 9.06 10.36 -5.53
CA SER A 34 9.34 10.71 -4.13
C SER A 34 9.54 12.22 -4.02
N GLU A 35 8.69 12.91 -3.28
CA GLU A 35 8.81 14.36 -3.05
C GLU A 35 10.14 14.73 -2.37
N LYS A 36 10.55 13.96 -1.35
CA LYS A 36 11.77 14.25 -0.56
C LYS A 36 13.05 13.80 -1.23
N SER A 37 12.97 12.99 -2.28
CA SER A 37 14.16 12.37 -2.91
C SER A 37 14.23 12.67 -4.41
N ALA A 38 13.41 13.60 -4.90
CA ALA A 38 13.36 13.95 -6.30
C ALA A 38 14.75 14.33 -6.84
N GLY A 39 15.11 13.79 -8.01
CA GLY A 39 16.40 13.98 -8.65
C GLY A 39 17.46 12.94 -8.28
N LEU A 40 17.35 12.28 -7.12
CA LEU A 40 18.23 11.16 -6.76
C LEU A 40 17.84 9.91 -7.55
N SER A 41 18.84 9.11 -7.94
CA SER A 41 18.62 7.76 -8.41
C SER A 41 18.13 6.84 -7.29
N VAL A 42 17.44 5.77 -7.67
CA VAL A 42 17.01 4.73 -6.74
C VAL A 42 18.22 4.13 -6.01
N SER A 43 19.34 3.92 -6.69
CA SER A 43 20.56 3.37 -6.07
C SER A 43 21.28 4.33 -5.12
N GLU A 44 21.16 5.65 -5.31
CA GLU A 44 21.70 6.61 -4.35
C GLU A 44 20.95 6.56 -3.02
N LEU A 45 19.62 6.39 -3.06
CA LEU A 45 18.81 6.26 -1.84
C LEU A 45 18.90 4.85 -1.24
N PHE A 46 18.93 3.83 -2.10
CA PHE A 46 18.94 2.42 -1.74
C PHE A 46 20.06 1.69 -2.50
N PRO A 47 21.29 1.67 -1.96
CA PRO A 47 22.45 1.10 -2.65
C PRO A 47 22.29 -0.35 -3.12
N ALA A 48 21.46 -1.14 -2.42
CA ALA A 48 21.14 -2.52 -2.80
C ALA A 48 20.44 -2.65 -4.17
N PHE A 49 19.85 -1.57 -4.71
CA PHE A 49 19.12 -1.57 -5.97
C PHE A 49 19.92 -0.99 -7.14
N PHE A 50 21.19 -1.41 -7.29
CA PHE A 50 22.08 -0.93 -8.36
C PHE A 50 21.53 -1.13 -9.78
N ILE A 51 20.68 -2.13 -10.00
CA ILE A 51 19.99 -2.35 -11.29
C ILE A 51 19.16 -1.13 -11.72
N TYR A 52 18.72 -0.31 -10.76
CA TYR A 52 17.94 0.91 -10.98
C TYR A 52 18.78 2.19 -10.91
N LYS A 53 20.10 2.12 -11.15
CA LYS A 53 21.01 3.28 -11.09
C LYS A 53 20.62 4.46 -11.98
N ASN A 54 19.89 4.21 -13.06
CA ASN A 54 19.42 5.24 -13.98
C ASN A 54 17.98 5.69 -13.69
N LEU A 55 17.23 4.95 -12.86
CA LEU A 55 15.88 5.29 -12.49
C LEU A 55 15.93 6.35 -11.38
N LYS A 56 15.41 7.54 -11.66
CA LYS A 56 15.40 8.66 -10.71
C LYS A 56 14.01 8.86 -10.12
N PHE A 57 13.98 9.25 -8.85
CA PHE A 57 12.75 9.73 -8.25
C PHE A 57 12.34 11.05 -8.88
N GLU A 58 11.06 11.18 -9.18
CA GLU A 58 10.45 12.43 -9.66
C GLU A 58 9.32 12.89 -8.72
N ASN A 59 8.93 14.16 -8.83
CA ASN A 59 7.76 14.66 -8.11
C ASN A 59 6.47 14.09 -8.72
N LEU A 60 5.46 13.89 -7.88
CA LEU A 60 4.20 13.33 -8.33
C LEU A 60 3.39 14.37 -9.13
N HIS A 61 3.42 14.25 -10.45
CA HIS A 61 2.61 15.04 -11.36
C HIS A 61 1.81 14.11 -12.28
N ILE A 62 0.55 13.81 -11.90
CA ILE A 62 -0.30 12.82 -12.58
C ILE A 62 -0.38 13.04 -14.09
N GLU A 63 -0.57 14.28 -14.52
CA GLU A 63 -0.65 14.62 -15.94
C GLU A 63 0.62 14.26 -16.73
N LYS A 64 1.79 14.29 -16.10
CA LYS A 64 3.05 13.91 -16.74
C LYS A 64 3.31 12.40 -16.71
N ILE A 65 2.63 11.67 -15.81
CA ILE A 65 2.95 10.26 -15.56
C ILE A 65 1.89 9.27 -15.99
N LYS A 66 0.61 9.67 -16.10
CA LYS A 66 -0.53 8.77 -16.33
C LYS A 66 -0.43 7.93 -17.61
N ASP A 67 0.31 8.39 -18.61
CA ASP A 67 0.47 7.69 -19.89
C ASP A 67 1.76 6.88 -20.01
N ARG A 68 2.58 6.85 -18.96
CA ARG A 68 3.86 6.13 -18.97
C ARG A 68 3.73 4.65 -18.67
N ALA A 69 2.69 4.24 -17.95
CA ALA A 69 2.53 2.89 -17.45
C ALA A 69 1.09 2.34 -17.61
N ASP A 70 0.98 1.02 -17.51
CA ASP A 70 -0.29 0.28 -17.54
C ASP A 70 -0.86 0.09 -16.14
N VAL A 71 0.03 -0.08 -15.14
CA VAL A 71 -0.30 -0.29 -13.73
C VAL A 71 0.46 0.67 -12.82
N TYR A 72 -0.24 1.21 -11.82
CA TYR A 72 0.29 2.15 -10.84
C TYR A 72 0.15 1.57 -9.44
N PHE A 73 1.26 1.55 -8.70
CA PHE A 73 1.28 1.21 -7.28
C PHE A 73 1.28 2.50 -6.47
N LEU A 74 0.34 2.67 -5.54
CA LEU A 74 0.28 3.83 -4.66
C LEU A 74 0.80 3.46 -3.28
N ALA A 75 2.05 3.81 -3.00
CA ALA A 75 2.69 3.74 -1.69
C ALA A 75 2.73 5.15 -1.05
N LEU A 76 1.61 5.86 -1.13
CA LEU A 76 1.47 7.24 -0.66
C LEU A 76 0.94 7.27 0.78
N PRO A 77 1.17 8.37 1.51
CA PRO A 77 0.50 8.61 2.77
C PRO A 77 -1.03 8.61 2.62
N HIS A 78 -1.73 8.20 3.67
CA HIS A 78 -3.19 8.21 3.75
C HIS A 78 -3.77 9.57 3.35
N GLY A 79 -4.88 9.55 2.62
CA GLY A 79 -5.56 10.71 2.05
C GLY A 79 -5.01 11.15 0.68
N LYS A 80 -3.72 10.93 0.40
CA LYS A 80 -3.12 11.34 -0.89
C LYS A 80 -3.43 10.33 -2.00
N SER A 81 -3.62 9.05 -1.67
CA SER A 81 -3.99 8.03 -2.65
C SER A 81 -5.39 8.23 -3.21
N GLN A 82 -6.31 8.85 -2.46
CA GLN A 82 -7.68 9.13 -2.93
C GLN A 82 -7.71 9.85 -4.28
N GLU A 83 -7.12 11.05 -4.35
CA GLU A 83 -7.10 11.88 -5.55
C GLU A 83 -6.32 11.20 -6.68
N VAL A 84 -5.14 10.68 -6.36
CA VAL A 84 -4.23 10.06 -7.33
C VAL A 84 -4.84 8.80 -7.94
N GLY A 85 -5.44 7.95 -7.13
CA GLY A 85 -6.13 6.75 -7.57
C GLY A 85 -7.33 7.07 -8.44
N ALA A 86 -8.12 8.09 -8.08
CA ALA A 86 -9.26 8.52 -8.89
C ALA A 86 -8.85 8.98 -10.29
N LEU A 87 -7.86 9.87 -10.38
CA LEU A 87 -7.37 10.40 -11.66
C LEU A 87 -6.79 9.29 -12.56
N LEU A 88 -6.10 8.31 -11.98
CA LEU A 88 -5.54 7.18 -12.73
C LEU A 88 -6.62 6.21 -13.22
N VAL A 89 -7.63 5.93 -12.39
CA VAL A 89 -8.78 5.10 -12.79
C VAL A 89 -9.59 5.78 -13.89
N GLU A 90 -9.81 7.11 -13.78
CA GLU A 90 -10.46 7.92 -14.82
C GLU A 90 -9.68 7.88 -16.13
N ALA A 91 -8.35 7.92 -16.06
CA ALA A 91 -7.45 7.71 -17.20
C ALA A 91 -7.36 6.25 -17.68
N ASN A 92 -8.26 5.37 -17.22
CA ASN A 92 -8.34 3.95 -17.58
C ASN A 92 -7.07 3.14 -17.28
N LYS A 93 -6.36 3.48 -16.20
CA LYS A 93 -5.18 2.75 -15.72
C LYS A 93 -5.56 1.77 -14.62
N ARG A 94 -4.75 0.72 -14.46
CA ARG A 94 -4.88 -0.18 -13.30
C ARG A 94 -4.16 0.42 -12.10
N VAL A 95 -4.80 0.40 -10.94
CA VAL A 95 -4.29 0.99 -9.70
C VAL A 95 -4.28 -0.06 -8.60
N ILE A 96 -3.14 -0.16 -7.91
CA ILE A 96 -2.98 -0.96 -6.70
C ILE A 96 -2.60 0.02 -5.59
N ASP A 97 -3.54 0.33 -4.71
CA ASP A 97 -3.31 1.23 -3.58
C ASP A 97 -2.87 0.45 -2.34
N LEU A 98 -1.67 0.76 -1.83
CA LEU A 98 -1.11 0.15 -0.62
C LEU A 98 -1.42 0.96 0.64
N SER A 99 -2.02 2.13 0.47
CA SER A 99 -2.58 2.92 1.57
C SER A 99 -3.91 2.31 2.06
N ALA A 100 -4.58 3.01 2.98
CA ALA A 100 -5.89 2.59 3.46
C ALA A 100 -7.06 3.21 2.70
N ASP A 101 -6.80 4.15 1.81
CA ASP A 101 -7.78 5.10 1.27
C ASP A 101 -8.97 4.38 0.63
N PHE A 102 -8.74 3.28 -0.08
CA PHE A 102 -9.79 2.52 -0.76
C PHE A 102 -10.23 1.21 -0.09
N ARG A 103 -9.76 0.93 1.14
CA ARG A 103 -10.00 -0.36 1.82
C ARG A 103 -11.43 -0.49 2.36
N ILE A 104 -11.98 0.60 2.89
CA ILE A 104 -13.25 0.60 3.61
C ILE A 104 -14.35 1.11 2.68
N LYS A 105 -15.36 0.28 2.44
CA LYS A 105 -16.46 0.59 1.50
C LYS A 105 -17.38 1.71 1.99
N ASP A 106 -17.63 1.75 3.29
CA ASP A 106 -18.47 2.76 3.91
C ASP A 106 -17.62 4.00 4.22
N SER A 107 -17.93 5.12 3.55
CA SER A 107 -17.21 6.38 3.73
C SER A 107 -17.32 6.94 5.14
N LYS A 108 -18.41 6.65 5.87
CA LYS A 108 -18.58 7.09 7.27
C LYS A 108 -17.68 6.29 8.20
N VAL A 109 -17.57 4.98 7.98
CA VAL A 109 -16.63 4.13 8.73
C VAL A 109 -15.19 4.56 8.41
N TYR A 110 -14.88 4.86 7.15
CA TYR A 110 -13.58 5.42 6.78
C TYR A 110 -13.29 6.71 7.56
N GLU A 111 -14.20 7.68 7.52
CA GLU A 111 -14.03 8.98 8.20
C GLU A 111 -13.89 8.81 9.72
N GLN A 112 -14.64 7.89 10.33
CA GLN A 112 -14.54 7.57 11.75
C GLN A 112 -13.11 7.15 12.14
N TRP A 113 -12.46 6.31 11.35
CA TRP A 113 -11.13 5.75 11.66
C TRP A 113 -9.98 6.64 11.18
N TYR A 114 -10.10 7.23 9.99
CA TYR A 114 -9.04 8.02 9.35
C TYR A 114 -9.15 9.53 9.58
N LYS A 115 -10.20 9.99 10.27
CA LYS A 115 -10.40 11.40 10.67
C LYS A 115 -10.37 12.38 9.51
N THR A 116 -10.67 11.90 8.30
CA THR A 116 -10.69 12.66 7.06
C THR A 116 -11.82 12.11 6.21
N PRO A 117 -12.67 12.96 5.60
CA PRO A 117 -13.73 12.50 4.73
C PRO A 117 -13.15 11.81 3.49
N HIS A 118 -13.89 10.87 2.92
CA HIS A 118 -13.51 10.25 1.66
C HIS A 118 -14.18 10.97 0.49
N SER A 119 -13.41 11.63 -0.36
CA SER A 119 -13.93 12.47 -1.45
C SER A 119 -14.48 11.68 -2.65
N TYR A 120 -14.13 10.40 -2.77
CA TYR A 120 -14.49 9.55 -3.91
C TYR A 120 -15.32 8.32 -3.50
N SER A 121 -16.49 8.55 -2.90
CA SER A 121 -17.35 7.49 -2.35
C SER A 121 -17.83 6.47 -3.39
N GLU A 122 -18.08 6.88 -4.64
CA GLU A 122 -18.45 5.93 -5.70
C GLU A 122 -17.26 5.03 -6.08
N LEU A 123 -16.05 5.57 -6.09
CA LEU A 123 -14.84 4.80 -6.35
C LEU A 123 -14.54 3.78 -5.25
N LEU A 124 -14.88 4.10 -3.98
CA LEU A 124 -14.84 3.11 -2.89
C LEU A 124 -15.65 1.87 -3.22
N LYS A 125 -16.84 2.02 -3.81
CA LYS A 125 -17.71 0.89 -4.16
C LYS A 125 -17.10 -0.01 -5.23
N GLU A 126 -16.33 0.57 -6.16
CA GLU A 126 -15.62 -0.17 -7.21
C GLU A 126 -14.38 -0.91 -6.69
N ALA A 127 -13.61 -0.32 -5.77
CA ALA A 127 -12.32 -0.84 -5.33
C ALA A 127 -12.37 -2.29 -4.80
N VAL A 128 -11.58 -3.22 -5.30
CA VAL A 128 -11.58 -4.60 -4.78
C VAL A 128 -10.55 -4.75 -3.68
N TYR A 129 -10.94 -5.31 -2.53
CA TYR A 129 -10.01 -5.63 -1.46
C TYR A 129 -9.03 -6.72 -1.93
N GLY A 130 -7.75 -6.39 -1.95
CA GLY A 130 -6.69 -7.16 -2.59
C GLY A 130 -6.22 -8.37 -1.79
N LEU A 131 -7.12 -9.24 -1.36
CA LEU A 131 -6.81 -10.49 -0.64
C LEU A 131 -7.13 -11.69 -1.54
N PRO A 132 -6.15 -12.22 -2.30
CA PRO A 132 -6.39 -13.21 -3.36
C PRO A 132 -7.05 -14.50 -2.89
N GLU A 133 -6.77 -14.97 -1.69
CA GLU A 133 -7.36 -16.17 -1.11
C GLU A 133 -8.90 -16.10 -1.03
N ILE A 134 -9.44 -14.89 -0.90
CA ILE A 134 -10.88 -14.64 -0.73
C ILE A 134 -11.51 -14.02 -1.97
N TYR A 135 -10.81 -13.09 -2.63
CA TYR A 135 -11.38 -12.22 -3.66
C TYR A 135 -10.77 -12.40 -5.07
N ARG A 136 -10.05 -13.49 -5.33
CA ARG A 136 -9.35 -13.77 -6.61
C ARG A 136 -10.14 -13.38 -7.87
N ASP A 137 -11.40 -13.82 -7.97
CA ASP A 137 -12.19 -13.59 -9.19
C ASP A 137 -12.66 -12.15 -9.35
N LYS A 138 -12.85 -11.43 -8.24
CA LYS A 138 -13.11 -9.99 -8.27
C LYS A 138 -11.84 -9.22 -8.66
N ILE A 139 -10.68 -9.62 -8.12
CA ILE A 139 -9.37 -9.00 -8.40
C ILE A 139 -9.03 -9.06 -9.90
N LYS A 140 -9.29 -10.19 -10.57
CA LYS A 140 -9.04 -10.34 -12.03
C LYS A 140 -9.70 -9.23 -12.87
N LYS A 141 -10.87 -8.76 -12.45
CA LYS A 141 -11.70 -7.77 -13.17
C LYS A 141 -11.53 -6.34 -12.64
N ALA A 142 -10.79 -6.16 -11.55
CA ALA A 142 -10.68 -4.88 -10.87
C ALA A 142 -9.76 -3.92 -11.64
N ARG A 143 -10.18 -2.65 -11.73
CA ARG A 143 -9.32 -1.54 -12.14
C ARG A 143 -8.59 -0.92 -10.95
N LEU A 144 -9.23 -0.94 -9.78
CA LEU A 144 -8.67 -0.46 -8.52
C LEU A 144 -8.64 -1.59 -7.50
N ILE A 145 -7.45 -1.90 -7.01
CA ILE A 145 -7.21 -2.89 -5.95
C ILE A 145 -6.77 -2.12 -4.71
N ALA A 146 -7.54 -2.25 -3.62
CA ALA A 146 -7.16 -1.75 -2.31
C ALA A 146 -6.37 -2.85 -1.59
N ASN A 147 -5.05 -2.76 -1.63
CA ASN A 147 -4.17 -3.77 -1.03
C ASN A 147 -4.36 -3.78 0.51
N PRO A 148 -4.57 -4.95 1.13
CA PRO A 148 -4.83 -5.07 2.56
C PRO A 148 -3.72 -4.49 3.44
N GLY A 149 -4.09 -4.14 4.68
CA GLY A 149 -3.11 -3.83 5.72
C GLY A 149 -2.45 -5.11 6.25
N CYS A 150 -1.21 -5.01 6.74
CA CYS A 150 -0.47 -6.17 7.24
C CYS A 150 -1.20 -6.92 8.38
N TYR A 151 -1.73 -6.21 9.37
CA TYR A 151 -2.51 -6.83 10.45
C TYR A 151 -3.86 -7.39 10.00
N PRO A 152 -4.69 -6.68 9.21
CA PRO A 152 -5.85 -7.28 8.58
C PRO A 152 -5.52 -8.57 7.84
N THR A 153 -4.43 -8.62 7.07
CA THR A 153 -4.00 -9.85 6.39
C THR A 153 -3.70 -10.97 7.38
N SER A 154 -2.90 -10.71 8.43
CA SER A 154 -2.53 -11.73 9.42
C SER A 154 -3.69 -12.19 10.30
N ALA A 155 -4.72 -11.35 10.49
CA ALA A 155 -5.91 -11.70 11.26
C ALA A 155 -6.95 -12.44 10.40
N ILE A 156 -7.25 -11.92 9.20
CA ILE A 156 -8.31 -12.45 8.33
C ILE A 156 -7.95 -13.85 7.82
N LEU A 157 -6.73 -14.06 7.32
CA LEU A 157 -6.37 -15.33 6.69
C LEU A 157 -6.55 -16.57 7.60
N PRO A 158 -6.04 -16.59 8.85
CA PRO A 158 -6.24 -17.74 9.72
C PRO A 158 -7.69 -17.88 10.22
N LEU A 159 -8.42 -16.77 10.40
CA LEU A 159 -9.80 -16.80 10.90
C LEU A 159 -10.82 -17.17 9.81
N TYR A 160 -10.57 -16.78 8.56
CA TYR A 160 -11.51 -16.94 7.45
C TYR A 160 -12.10 -18.34 7.29
N PRO A 161 -11.33 -19.46 7.32
CA PRO A 161 -11.92 -20.80 7.19
C PRO A 161 -12.87 -21.16 8.33
N PHE A 162 -12.59 -20.71 9.56
CA PHE A 162 -13.46 -20.95 10.73
C PHE A 162 -14.72 -20.09 10.67
N LEU A 163 -14.59 -18.83 10.28
CA LEU A 163 -15.72 -17.92 10.07
C LEU A 163 -16.64 -18.44 8.97
N LYS A 164 -16.09 -18.86 7.82
CA LYS A 164 -16.85 -19.34 6.67
C LYS A 164 -17.61 -20.64 6.95
N LYS A 165 -17.09 -21.48 7.86
CA LYS A 165 -17.73 -22.74 8.28
C LYS A 165 -18.50 -22.59 9.60
N GLU A 166 -18.61 -21.37 10.14
CA GLU A 166 -19.33 -21.08 11.38
C GLU A 166 -18.86 -21.93 12.58
N LEU A 167 -17.54 -22.15 12.69
CA LEU A 167 -16.94 -23.08 13.67
C LEU A 167 -16.49 -22.43 14.99
N ILE A 168 -16.64 -21.11 15.13
CA ILE A 168 -16.19 -20.36 16.31
C ILE A 168 -17.27 -19.38 16.74
N ASN A 169 -17.30 -19.06 18.05
CA ASN A 169 -18.15 -17.99 18.56
C ASN A 169 -17.67 -16.63 18.02
N LEU A 170 -18.61 -15.83 17.51
CA LEU A 170 -18.36 -14.51 16.92
C LEU A 170 -18.55 -13.34 17.90
N ASP A 171 -19.03 -13.60 19.13
CA ASP A 171 -19.28 -12.58 20.15
C ASP A 171 -18.01 -11.79 20.48
N THR A 172 -16.86 -12.45 20.55
CA THR A 172 -15.58 -11.79 20.79
C THR A 172 -14.44 -12.59 20.16
N ILE A 173 -13.66 -11.91 19.33
CA ILE A 173 -12.42 -12.43 18.77
C ILE A 173 -11.29 -11.51 19.24
N VAL A 174 -10.32 -12.08 19.95
CA VAL A 174 -9.13 -11.36 20.42
C VAL A 174 -7.97 -11.66 19.49
N VAL A 175 -7.39 -10.61 18.90
CA VAL A 175 -6.21 -10.70 18.05
C VAL A 175 -5.04 -9.96 18.71
N ASP A 176 -4.12 -10.70 19.30
CA ASP A 176 -2.87 -10.18 19.85
C ASP A 176 -1.72 -10.40 18.84
N SER A 177 -1.43 -9.36 18.06
CA SER A 177 -0.46 -9.39 16.97
C SER A 177 0.90 -8.81 17.38
N LYS A 178 1.96 -9.35 16.76
CA LYS A 178 3.35 -8.90 16.95
C LYS A 178 3.93 -8.53 15.58
N SER A 179 4.69 -7.44 15.52
CA SER A 179 5.29 -6.93 14.28
C SER A 179 6.67 -6.36 14.53
N GLY A 180 7.54 -6.44 13.52
CA GLY A 180 8.78 -5.67 13.50
C GLY A 180 8.53 -4.17 13.28
N THR A 181 9.57 -3.37 13.55
CA THR A 181 9.55 -1.90 13.51
C THR A 181 9.30 -1.32 12.12
N SER A 182 9.58 -2.09 11.06
CA SER A 182 9.36 -1.68 9.66
C SER A 182 7.90 -1.32 9.37
N GLY A 183 6.94 -1.84 10.16
CA GLY A 183 5.52 -1.47 10.08
C GLY A 183 5.25 0.03 10.33
N ALA A 184 6.13 0.72 11.05
CA ALA A 184 6.04 2.17 11.26
C ALA A 184 6.47 2.99 10.03
N GLY A 185 7.09 2.34 9.04
CA GLY A 185 7.62 2.98 7.84
C GLY A 185 8.98 3.64 8.06
N ARG A 186 9.46 4.34 7.01
CA ARG A 186 10.79 4.98 6.99
C ARG A 186 10.73 6.42 7.51
N LYS A 187 10.20 6.59 8.73
CA LYS A 187 10.11 7.89 9.41
C LYS A 187 11.28 8.08 10.38
N THR A 188 11.65 9.33 10.61
CA THR A 188 12.66 9.70 11.60
C THR A 188 11.96 10.22 12.84
N GLU A 189 11.80 9.37 13.85
CA GLU A 189 11.18 9.69 15.13
C GLU A 189 12.05 9.10 16.25
N VAL A 190 12.20 9.81 17.38
CA VAL A 190 13.07 9.35 18.48
C VAL A 190 12.66 7.95 18.94
N THR A 191 11.35 7.72 19.11
CA THR A 191 10.77 6.43 19.50
C THR A 191 11.07 5.28 18.53
N LEU A 192 11.47 5.56 17.28
CA LEU A 192 11.84 4.58 16.27
C LEU A 192 13.36 4.45 16.08
N SER A 193 14.15 5.17 16.88
CA SER A 193 15.60 5.08 16.85
C SER A 193 16.05 3.69 17.32
N TYR A 194 17.16 3.19 16.76
CA TYR A 194 17.66 1.86 17.10
C TYR A 194 17.79 1.64 18.61
N CYS A 195 18.37 2.60 19.34
CA CYS A 195 18.58 2.48 20.78
C CYS A 195 17.29 2.50 21.62
N GLU A 196 16.16 3.00 21.06
CA GLU A 196 14.85 3.03 21.72
C GLU A 196 13.99 1.79 21.42
N VAL A 197 14.45 0.93 20.49
CA VAL A 197 13.68 -0.23 20.00
C VAL A 197 14.44 -1.54 20.16
N ASN A 198 15.77 -1.50 20.08
CA ASN A 198 16.60 -2.68 20.24
C ASN A 198 16.47 -3.24 21.66
N GLU A 199 16.30 -4.56 21.78
CA GLU A 199 16.02 -5.25 23.06
C GLU A 199 14.74 -4.78 23.78
N ASP A 200 13.81 -4.13 23.05
CA ASP A 200 12.51 -3.71 23.59
C ASP A 200 11.34 -4.49 22.96
N PHE A 201 10.26 -4.66 23.74
CA PHE A 201 8.98 -5.18 23.29
C PHE A 201 7.85 -4.43 23.98
N ARG A 202 7.10 -3.64 23.22
CA ARG A 202 6.07 -2.75 23.77
C ARG A 202 4.74 -2.86 23.04
N ALA A 203 3.67 -2.76 23.80
CA ALA A 203 2.33 -2.62 23.26
C ALA A 203 2.14 -1.23 22.63
N TYR A 204 1.37 -1.16 21.55
CA TYR A 204 1.03 0.10 20.89
C TYR A 204 -0.39 0.07 20.35
N ASN A 205 -1.03 1.25 20.31
CA ASN A 205 -2.41 1.45 19.84
C ASN A 205 -3.44 0.47 20.45
N VAL A 206 -3.27 0.13 21.73
CA VAL A 206 -4.17 -0.79 22.44
C VAL A 206 -5.56 -0.16 22.56
N ALA A 207 -6.56 -0.82 21.97
CA ALA A 207 -7.98 -0.44 22.03
C ALA A 207 -8.26 1.03 21.64
N LYS A 208 -7.51 1.57 20.67
CA LYS A 208 -7.70 2.92 20.11
C LYS A 208 -8.53 2.93 18.83
#